data_AF-C7Z308-F1
#
_entry.id   AF-C7Z308-F1
#
_cell.length_a   1.000
_cell.length_b   1.000
_cell.length_c   1.000
_cell.angle_alpha   90.00
_cell.angle_beta   90.00
_cell.angle_gamma   90.00
#
_symmetry.space_group_name_H-M   'P 1'
#
loop_
_entity.id
_entity.type
_entity.pdbx_description
1 polymer ?
#
loop_
_entity_poly.entity_id
_entity_poly.type
_entity_poly.pdbx_seq_one_letter_code
_entity_poly.pdbx_strand_id
1 'polypeptide(L)'
;MVQDLVHPSMYPFVYGRSNFIQEETVGVYDALDHVGKGAAVPKDDQPESDHVFWSTTYQWLPANISFRDDGTVKFTSYVKTLNPEKFPEIYETLERIIDKTISAWDQCLHEYTNWKEGPVAGRVDSRFYKTTEASDSDDSIWAPELDVAKLKDIDVNLTHEELEQLEDMACFENGNTQIGWKTQHERMRNGLPPLTPNVEDSHIARAKWEKVREAKLPEPRDFEEIDYAPEQILREKFKENGLQVIVNMANIELTPEKPEFPAGGWCVSEKICATALYYLDSDIVTPSHLSFRTQTDSYLSDRIHAKQDEYNWLERVYGTALRGYGFSTCVQNFRDGQTKQGRLLAFPNMLPYQDRPQAFHHALARRPSPVHHIYRQRASSAATRLVESQSGSEGLMSVEEAREHRLKLMDQRTRKDEAKSGEKWYYSFCER
;
A
#
# COMPACT_ATOMS: atom_id res chain seq x y z
N MET A 1 -2.02 21.04 -7.18
CA MET A 1 -1.53 20.60 -8.50
C MET A 1 -0.34 19.67 -8.27
N VAL A 2 -0.29 18.52 -8.95
CA VAL A 2 0.93 17.69 -8.97
C VAL A 2 1.74 18.12 -10.18
N GLN A 3 3.02 18.38 -9.96
CA GLN A 3 3.97 18.71 -11.00
C GLN A 3 5.04 17.61 -11.03
N ASP A 4 4.95 16.76 -12.04
CA ASP A 4 5.94 15.71 -12.26
C ASP A 4 7.19 16.33 -12.91
N LEU A 5 8.31 16.27 -12.21
CA LEU A 5 9.61 16.71 -12.71
C LEU A 5 10.29 15.59 -13.52
N VAL A 6 10.16 14.34 -13.04
CA VAL A 6 10.60 13.13 -13.74
C VAL A 6 9.47 12.12 -13.59
N HIS A 7 8.75 11.83 -14.67
CA HIS A 7 7.61 10.91 -14.65
C HIS A 7 7.92 9.60 -15.39
N PRO A 8 7.82 8.44 -14.74
CA PRO A 8 8.23 7.18 -15.36
C PRO A 8 7.37 6.80 -16.58
N SER A 9 6.06 7.09 -16.57
CA SER A 9 5.18 6.85 -17.73
C SER A 9 5.24 7.87 -18.88
N MET A 10 5.92 9.02 -18.76
CA MET A 10 6.09 9.91 -19.93
C MET A 10 7.14 9.32 -20.84
N TYR A 11 7.00 9.29 -22.17
CA TYR A 11 7.95 8.62 -23.10
C TYR A 11 8.21 7.13 -22.79
N PRO A 12 7.17 6.30 -22.57
CA PRO A 12 7.40 4.88 -22.30
C PRO A 12 8.06 4.20 -23.50
N PHE A 13 8.75 3.09 -23.26
CA PHE A 13 9.13 2.20 -24.35
C PHE A 13 7.87 1.58 -24.94
N VAL A 14 7.75 1.57 -26.27
CA VAL A 14 6.60 1.03 -26.99
C VAL A 14 7.09 -0.10 -27.90
N TYR A 15 6.68 -1.33 -27.62
CA TYR A 15 7.01 -2.47 -28.47
C TYR A 15 6.44 -2.26 -29.89
N GLY A 16 7.24 -2.61 -30.89
CA GLY A 16 6.96 -2.39 -32.32
C GLY A 16 7.21 -0.96 -32.81
N ARG A 17 7.62 -0.03 -31.93
CA ARG A 17 7.87 1.38 -32.29
C ARG A 17 9.22 1.88 -31.79
N SER A 18 9.53 1.70 -30.51
CA SER A 18 10.73 2.23 -29.89
C SER A 18 11.96 1.42 -30.29
N ASN A 19 13.00 2.10 -30.76
CA ASN A 19 14.28 1.47 -31.05
C ASN A 19 14.96 1.00 -29.76
N PHE A 20 15.62 -0.15 -29.85
CA PHE A 20 16.47 -0.72 -28.81
C PHE A 20 17.84 -1.05 -29.41
N ILE A 21 18.88 -0.88 -28.60
CA ILE A 21 20.26 -1.24 -28.95
C ILE A 21 20.61 -2.44 -28.08
N GLN A 22 20.93 -3.57 -28.71
CA GLN A 22 21.11 -4.83 -27.99
C GLN A 22 22.59 -5.10 -27.65
N GLU A 23 23.49 -4.49 -28.40
CA GLU A 23 24.92 -4.77 -28.39
C GLU A 23 25.70 -3.90 -27.38
N GLU A 24 25.16 -2.75 -26.98
CA GLU A 24 25.84 -1.80 -26.09
C GLU A 24 24.88 -1.15 -25.08
N THR A 25 25.45 -0.66 -23.98
CA THR A 25 24.72 0.13 -22.99
C THR A 25 24.94 1.61 -23.27
N VAL A 26 23.85 2.34 -23.44
CA VAL A 26 23.87 3.80 -23.56
C VAL A 26 24.31 4.41 -22.23
N GLY A 27 25.42 5.15 -22.25
CA GLY A 27 25.97 5.78 -21.05
C GLY A 27 25.19 7.01 -20.61
N VAL A 28 25.67 7.65 -19.53
CA VAL A 28 25.02 8.84 -18.96
C VAL A 28 25.23 10.06 -19.86
N TYR A 29 26.48 10.35 -20.25
CA TYR A 29 26.85 11.61 -20.91
C TYR A 29 26.86 11.53 -22.45
N ASP A 30 26.86 10.32 -23.02
CA ASP A 30 26.83 10.07 -24.47
C ASP A 30 25.42 9.69 -24.97
N ALA A 31 24.39 9.72 -24.11
CA ALA A 31 23.05 9.29 -24.45
C ALA A 31 22.45 9.99 -25.68
N LEU A 32 22.81 11.26 -25.90
CA LEU A 32 22.36 12.04 -27.05
C LEU A 32 22.99 11.57 -28.36
N ASP A 33 24.19 11.01 -28.33
CA ASP A 33 24.89 10.50 -29.51
C ASP A 33 24.26 9.21 -30.04
N HIS A 34 23.37 8.58 -29.26
CA HIS A 34 22.68 7.34 -29.58
C HIS A 34 21.23 7.54 -30.04
N VAL A 35 20.75 8.78 -30.10
CA VAL A 35 19.39 9.09 -30.54
C VAL A 35 19.17 8.60 -31.97
N GLY A 36 18.07 7.86 -32.18
CA GLY A 36 17.70 7.31 -33.49
C GLY A 36 18.43 6.02 -33.89
N LYS A 37 19.45 5.58 -33.14
CA LYS A 37 20.11 4.29 -33.37
C LYS A 37 19.25 3.11 -32.92
N GLY A 38 19.70 1.90 -33.26
CA GLY A 38 19.02 0.65 -32.91
C GLY A 38 17.88 0.30 -33.87
N ALA A 39 17.11 -0.72 -33.50
CA ALA A 39 15.96 -1.19 -34.26
C ALA A 39 14.76 -1.40 -33.34
N ALA A 40 13.55 -1.26 -33.89
CA ALA A 40 12.33 -1.50 -33.13
C ALA A 40 12.26 -2.96 -32.69
N VAL A 41 12.02 -3.18 -31.39
CA VAL A 41 11.77 -4.53 -30.86
C VAL A 41 10.38 -4.97 -31.31
N PRO A 42 10.22 -6.12 -31.98
CA PRO A 42 8.90 -6.61 -32.38
C PRO A 42 7.95 -6.69 -31.20
N LYS A 43 6.69 -6.33 -31.43
CA LYS A 43 5.63 -6.56 -30.44
C LYS A 43 5.26 -8.04 -30.45
N ASP A 44 5.09 -8.62 -29.26
CA ASP A 44 4.44 -9.91 -29.14
C ASP A 44 2.93 -9.73 -29.36
N ASP A 45 2.42 -10.31 -30.43
CA ASP A 45 1.01 -10.23 -30.83
C ASP A 45 0.11 -11.20 -30.04
N GLN A 46 0.67 -11.96 -29.09
CA GLN A 46 -0.16 -12.79 -28.22
C GLN A 46 -1.15 -11.94 -27.41
N PRO A 47 -2.40 -12.40 -27.27
CA PRO A 47 -3.39 -11.70 -26.47
C PRO A 47 -2.89 -11.57 -25.03
N GLU A 48 -3.01 -10.38 -24.45
CA GLU A 48 -2.66 -10.16 -23.05
C GLU A 48 -3.51 -11.11 -22.18
N SER A 49 -2.85 -11.91 -21.35
CA SER A 49 -3.54 -12.76 -20.39
C SER A 49 -4.08 -11.90 -19.24
N ASP A 50 -5.34 -12.10 -18.87
CA ASP A 50 -5.97 -11.48 -17.69
C ASP A 50 -5.23 -11.82 -16.37
N HIS A 51 -4.39 -12.85 -16.37
CA HIS A 51 -3.63 -13.29 -15.21
C HIS A 51 -2.27 -12.59 -15.07
N VAL A 52 -1.86 -11.76 -16.04
CA VAL A 52 -0.51 -11.18 -16.10
C VAL A 52 -0.52 -9.68 -15.80
N PHE A 53 0.15 -9.30 -14.71
CA PHE A 53 0.26 -7.92 -14.21
C PHE A 53 1.37 -7.11 -14.90
N TRP A 54 1.61 -7.30 -16.19
CA TRP A 54 2.52 -6.43 -16.96
C TRP A 54 1.96 -6.17 -18.36
N SER A 55 2.28 -5.00 -18.93
CA SER A 55 1.90 -4.67 -20.30
C SER A 55 2.82 -5.41 -21.29
N THR A 56 2.25 -5.96 -22.36
CA THR A 56 3.03 -6.45 -23.52
C THR A 56 3.26 -5.35 -24.56
N THR A 57 2.69 -4.16 -24.32
CA THR A 57 2.75 -3.02 -25.23
C THR A 57 3.73 -1.94 -24.74
N TYR A 58 3.82 -1.74 -23.43
CA TYR A 58 4.57 -0.65 -22.83
C TYR A 58 5.53 -1.12 -21.75
N GLN A 59 6.67 -0.43 -21.63
CA GLN A 59 7.62 -0.63 -20.52
C GLN A 59 8.14 0.72 -20.01
N TRP A 60 8.25 0.86 -18.68
CA TRP A 60 9.04 1.95 -18.10
C TRP A 60 10.53 1.71 -18.33
N LEU A 61 11.25 2.77 -18.67
CA LEU A 61 12.69 2.68 -18.92
C LEU A 61 13.44 2.87 -17.59
N PRO A 62 14.13 1.84 -17.07
CA PRO A 62 15.00 1.99 -15.93
C PRO A 62 16.31 2.70 -16.32
N ALA A 63 16.95 3.29 -15.33
CA ALA A 63 18.35 3.68 -15.38
C ALA A 63 19.19 2.61 -14.65
N ASN A 64 20.39 2.36 -15.16
CA ASN A 64 21.33 1.41 -14.60
C ASN A 64 22.24 2.14 -13.61
N ILE A 65 22.55 1.48 -12.50
CA ILE A 65 23.55 1.90 -11.54
C ILE A 65 24.58 0.79 -11.31
N SER A 66 25.81 1.16 -10.97
CA SER A 66 26.85 0.23 -10.53
C SER A 66 27.40 0.62 -9.16
N PHE A 67 28.05 -0.34 -8.51
CA PHE A 67 28.74 -0.17 -7.24
C PHE A 67 30.23 0.06 -7.49
N ARG A 68 30.77 1.16 -6.97
CA ARG A 68 32.21 1.44 -7.00
C ARG A 68 32.93 0.69 -5.88
N ASP A 69 34.25 0.56 -6.00
CA ASP A 69 35.08 -0.11 -4.99
C ASP A 69 35.09 0.60 -3.62
N ASP A 70 34.81 1.91 -3.59
CA ASP A 70 34.64 2.69 -2.35
C ASP A 70 33.26 2.47 -1.69
N GLY A 71 32.44 1.59 -2.27
CA GLY A 71 31.10 1.29 -1.81
C GLY A 71 30.04 2.30 -2.24
N THR A 72 30.36 3.34 -3.01
CA THR A 72 29.38 4.32 -3.49
C THR A 72 28.65 3.86 -4.76
N VAL A 73 27.47 4.44 -4.99
CA VAL A 73 26.65 4.17 -6.18
C VAL A 73 27.00 5.15 -7.29
N LYS A 74 26.97 4.70 -8.55
CA LYS A 74 27.00 5.57 -9.73
C LYS A 74 25.97 5.20 -10.77
N PHE A 75 25.33 6.17 -11.41
CA PHE A 75 24.59 5.92 -12.64
C PHE A 75 25.55 5.54 -13.77
N THR A 76 25.22 4.47 -14.48
CA THR A 76 25.93 4.01 -15.68
C THR A 76 25.12 4.22 -16.95
N SER A 77 23.80 4.44 -16.83
CA SER A 77 22.95 4.88 -17.94
C SER A 77 22.10 6.10 -17.56
N TYR A 78 21.64 6.81 -18.58
CA TYR A 78 20.85 8.03 -18.46
C TYR A 78 19.53 7.83 -17.69
N VAL A 79 19.26 8.75 -16.74
CA VAL A 79 17.93 8.86 -16.13
C VAL A 79 17.02 9.60 -17.09
N LYS A 80 16.00 8.88 -17.55
CA LYS A 80 14.97 9.39 -18.45
C LYS A 80 14.46 10.78 -18.06
N THR A 81 14.36 11.68 -19.04
CA THR A 81 13.94 13.09 -18.88
C THR A 81 14.83 13.99 -18.01
N LEU A 82 15.96 13.49 -17.49
CA LEU A 82 16.89 14.26 -16.66
C LEU A 82 18.26 14.45 -17.35
N ASN A 83 18.54 15.65 -17.83
CA ASN A 83 19.81 15.95 -18.51
C ASN A 83 21.01 16.02 -17.54
N PRO A 84 22.04 15.18 -17.72
CA PRO A 84 23.19 15.11 -16.81
C PRO A 84 24.18 16.26 -16.97
N GLU A 85 24.23 16.95 -18.11
CA GLU A 85 25.09 18.13 -18.29
C GLU A 85 24.48 19.39 -17.65
N LYS A 86 23.15 19.49 -17.69
CA LYS A 86 22.41 20.62 -17.11
C LYS A 86 22.15 20.45 -15.62
N PHE A 87 22.02 19.21 -15.12
CA PHE A 87 21.73 18.90 -13.71
C PHE A 87 22.66 17.83 -13.12
N PRO A 88 23.99 17.98 -13.20
CA PRO A 88 24.92 17.03 -12.59
C PRO A 88 24.68 16.89 -11.07
N GLU A 89 24.29 17.97 -10.40
CA GLU A 89 24.01 17.98 -8.97
C GLU A 89 22.79 17.13 -8.56
N ILE A 90 21.82 16.95 -9.48
CA ILE A 90 20.65 16.10 -9.24
C ILE A 90 21.07 14.64 -9.31
N TYR A 91 21.91 14.25 -10.29
CA TYR A 91 22.47 12.91 -10.36
C TYR A 91 23.27 12.56 -9.10
N GLU A 92 24.17 13.45 -8.64
CA GLU A 92 24.93 13.26 -7.40
C GLU A 92 24.01 13.10 -6.18
N THR A 93 22.92 13.87 -6.12
CA THR A 93 21.92 13.77 -5.04
C THR A 93 21.18 12.44 -5.08
N LEU A 94 20.75 12.00 -6.27
CA LEU A 94 20.08 10.71 -6.47
C LEU A 94 21.00 9.54 -6.10
N GLU A 95 22.27 9.56 -6.52
CA GLU A 95 23.27 8.56 -6.16
C GLU A 95 23.41 8.44 -4.63
N ARG A 96 23.47 9.57 -3.91
CA ARG A 96 23.53 9.60 -2.44
C ARG A 96 22.25 9.09 -1.77
N ILE A 97 21.07 9.39 -2.32
CA ILE A 97 19.81 8.88 -1.80
C ILE A 97 19.75 7.37 -2.00
N ILE A 98 20.06 6.89 -3.21
CA ILE A 98 20.06 5.45 -3.54
C ILE A 98 21.07 4.70 -2.66
N ASP A 99 22.23 5.29 -2.40
CA ASP A 99 23.25 4.74 -1.51
C ASP A 99 22.69 4.43 -0.11
N LYS A 100 21.88 5.34 0.46
CA LYS A 100 21.19 5.12 1.74
C LYS A 100 20.03 4.15 1.63
N THR A 101 19.33 4.16 0.50
CA THR A 101 18.21 3.26 0.22
C THR A 101 18.65 1.80 0.17
N ILE A 102 19.80 1.50 -0.45
CA ILE A 102 20.29 0.12 -0.57
C ILE A 102 20.49 -0.53 0.80
N SER A 103 21.07 0.19 1.77
CA SER A 103 21.22 -0.32 3.13
C SER A 103 19.88 -0.61 3.81
N ALA A 104 18.83 0.14 3.48
CA ALA A 104 17.48 -0.14 3.97
C ALA A 104 16.84 -1.32 3.22
N TRP A 105 17.16 -1.51 1.94
CA TRP A 105 16.70 -2.67 1.16
C TRP A 105 17.42 -3.97 1.53
N ASP A 106 18.68 -3.92 1.97
CA ASP A 106 19.40 -5.08 2.53
C ASP A 106 18.61 -5.72 3.71
N GLN A 107 17.79 -4.93 4.41
CA GLN A 107 16.98 -5.37 5.54
C GLN A 107 15.65 -6.03 5.14
N CYS A 108 15.13 -5.75 3.95
CA CYS A 108 13.73 -6.10 3.61
C CYS A 108 13.56 -6.79 2.24
N LEU A 109 14.61 -6.84 1.41
CA LEU A 109 14.59 -7.58 0.16
C LEU A 109 15.23 -8.94 0.33
N HIS A 110 14.47 -9.96 -0.06
CA HIS A 110 14.87 -11.35 0.09
C HIS A 110 14.74 -12.06 -1.25
N GLU A 111 15.73 -12.87 -1.58
CA GLU A 111 15.63 -13.81 -2.69
C GLU A 111 14.98 -15.10 -2.20
N TYR A 112 13.82 -15.41 -2.77
CA TYR A 112 13.20 -16.71 -2.58
C TYR A 112 13.73 -17.68 -3.63
N THR A 113 14.79 -18.42 -3.30
CA THR A 113 15.28 -19.50 -4.16
C THR A 113 14.46 -20.78 -4.05
N ASN A 114 13.69 -20.92 -2.96
CA ASN A 114 12.75 -22.02 -2.75
C ASN A 114 11.57 -21.57 -1.84
N TRP A 115 10.55 -22.41 -1.71
CA TRP A 115 9.34 -22.12 -0.91
C TRP A 115 9.48 -22.34 0.60
N LYS A 116 10.63 -22.84 1.08
CA LYS A 116 10.80 -23.34 2.45
C LYS A 116 11.81 -22.55 3.29
N GLU A 117 12.80 -21.94 2.66
CA GLU A 117 13.95 -21.32 3.30
C GLU A 117 14.41 -20.13 2.45
N GLY A 118 14.32 -18.94 3.03
CA GLY A 118 14.92 -17.73 2.51
C GLY A 118 15.61 -17.01 3.66
N PRO A 119 16.74 -16.31 3.41
CA PRO A 119 17.39 -15.51 4.44
C PRO A 119 16.46 -14.36 4.84
N VAL A 120 16.02 -14.29 6.10
CA VAL A 120 15.11 -13.23 6.56
C VAL A 120 15.76 -12.49 7.72
N ALA A 121 16.12 -11.23 7.48
CA ALA A 121 16.56 -10.34 8.55
C ALA A 121 15.39 -10.05 9.51
N GLY A 122 15.68 -10.05 10.81
CA GLY A 122 14.69 -9.71 11.82
C GLY A 122 13.76 -10.86 12.19
N ARG A 123 12.49 -10.52 12.48
CA ARG A 123 11.55 -11.47 13.09
C ARG A 123 10.79 -12.26 12.04
N VAL A 124 11.00 -13.57 12.01
CA VAL A 124 10.25 -14.53 11.17
C VAL A 124 9.05 -15.18 11.86
N ASP A 125 9.06 -15.20 13.19
CA ASP A 125 8.01 -15.85 13.98
C ASP A 125 7.02 -14.86 14.60
N SER A 126 5.82 -15.36 14.93
CA SER A 126 4.83 -14.57 15.66
C SER A 126 5.35 -14.15 17.04
N ARG A 127 5.03 -12.92 17.45
CA ARG A 127 5.25 -12.43 18.83
C ARG A 127 4.40 -13.16 19.85
N PHE A 128 3.32 -13.80 19.42
CA PHE A 128 2.36 -14.49 20.27
C PHE A 128 2.38 -15.98 19.95
N TYR A 129 2.04 -16.82 20.94
CA TYR A 129 1.69 -18.21 20.66
C TYR A 129 0.51 -18.25 19.69
N LYS A 130 0.60 -19.09 18.66
CA LYS A 130 -0.45 -19.21 17.64
C LYS A 130 -1.67 -19.86 18.29
N THR A 131 -2.69 -19.06 18.60
CA THR A 131 -3.99 -19.56 19.03
C THR A 131 -4.78 -19.96 17.81
N THR A 132 -5.02 -21.26 17.64
CA THR A 132 -5.81 -21.83 16.53
C THR A 132 -7.25 -22.11 16.93
N GLU A 133 -7.53 -22.13 18.23
CA GLU A 133 -8.82 -22.47 18.82
C GLU A 133 -9.19 -21.41 19.86
N ALA A 134 -10.35 -20.79 19.70
CA ALA A 134 -10.97 -19.92 20.68
C ALA A 134 -12.49 -19.95 20.47
N SER A 135 -13.23 -19.66 21.54
CA SER A 135 -14.69 -19.61 21.50
C SER A 135 -15.14 -18.24 21.98
N ASP A 136 -15.97 -17.55 21.20
CA ASP A 136 -16.54 -16.26 21.59
C ASP A 136 -17.47 -16.38 22.82
N SER A 137 -17.85 -17.62 23.16
CA SER A 137 -18.63 -18.01 24.34
C SER A 137 -17.78 -18.16 25.61
N ASP A 138 -16.45 -18.19 25.52
CA ASP A 138 -15.57 -18.17 26.69
C ASP A 138 -15.42 -16.72 27.18
N ASP A 139 -15.96 -16.40 28.35
CA ASP A 139 -15.92 -15.03 28.88
C ASP A 139 -14.54 -14.61 29.39
N SER A 140 -13.66 -15.58 29.69
CA SER A 140 -12.35 -15.30 30.28
C SER A 140 -11.43 -14.52 29.34
N ILE A 141 -11.63 -14.66 28.02
CA ILE A 141 -10.82 -14.03 26.97
C ILE A 141 -11.29 -12.60 26.60
N TRP A 142 -12.30 -12.06 27.29
CA TRP A 142 -12.88 -10.75 27.04
C TRP A 142 -12.73 -9.81 28.24
N ALA A 143 -12.61 -8.51 27.98
CA ALA A 143 -12.56 -7.45 28.97
C ALA A 143 -13.55 -6.32 28.63
N PRO A 144 -14.20 -5.66 29.61
CA PRO A 144 -14.22 -6.02 31.03
C PRO A 144 -14.94 -7.36 31.26
N GLU A 145 -14.85 -7.94 32.46
CA GLU A 145 -15.63 -9.14 32.81
C GLU A 145 -17.14 -8.83 32.84
N LEU A 146 -17.97 -9.84 32.58
CA LEU A 146 -19.42 -9.70 32.60
C LEU A 146 -19.92 -9.44 34.03
N ASP A 147 -20.28 -8.19 34.30
CA ASP A 147 -20.91 -7.73 35.54
C ASP A 147 -22.34 -7.23 35.25
N VAL A 148 -23.33 -8.07 35.54
CA VAL A 148 -24.75 -7.80 35.25
C VAL A 148 -25.22 -6.48 35.88
N ALA A 149 -24.79 -6.19 37.11
CA ALA A 149 -25.24 -5.02 37.85
C ALA A 149 -24.75 -3.71 37.20
N LYS A 150 -23.58 -3.73 36.56
CA LYS A 150 -23.01 -2.56 35.87
C LYS A 150 -23.45 -2.47 34.41
N LEU A 151 -23.57 -3.60 33.73
CA LEU A 151 -23.73 -3.64 32.28
C LEU A 151 -25.18 -3.62 31.81
N LYS A 152 -26.16 -3.97 32.66
CA LYS A 152 -27.57 -3.84 32.28
C LYS A 152 -27.97 -2.39 31.98
N ASP A 153 -27.38 -1.44 32.69
CA ASP A 153 -27.71 -0.01 32.64
C ASP A 153 -26.69 0.81 31.82
N ILE A 154 -25.73 0.17 31.16
CA ILE A 154 -24.79 0.90 30.28
C ILE A 154 -25.54 1.53 29.10
N ASP A 155 -25.10 2.73 28.71
CA ASP A 155 -25.67 3.53 27.62
C ASP A 155 -25.27 2.96 26.24
N VAL A 156 -25.80 1.77 25.96
CA VAL A 156 -25.63 1.04 24.71
C VAL A 156 -27.00 0.54 24.28
N ASN A 157 -27.44 1.00 23.11
CA ASN A 157 -28.72 0.62 22.56
C ASN A 157 -28.63 -0.73 21.83
N LEU A 158 -29.57 -1.61 22.14
CA LEU A 158 -29.82 -2.83 21.38
C LEU A 158 -30.71 -2.48 20.18
N THR A 159 -30.47 -3.13 19.06
CA THR A 159 -31.28 -2.99 17.85
C THR A 159 -32.63 -3.69 18.05
N HIS A 160 -33.59 -3.35 17.21
CA HIS A 160 -34.89 -4.00 17.18
C HIS A 160 -34.79 -5.52 17.02
N GLU A 161 -33.88 -5.98 16.15
CA GLU A 161 -33.64 -7.40 15.88
C GLU A 161 -33.02 -8.13 17.07
N GLU A 162 -32.06 -7.50 17.76
CA GLU A 162 -31.43 -8.08 18.96
C GLU A 162 -32.44 -8.19 20.12
N LEU A 163 -33.30 -7.19 20.30
CA LEU A 163 -34.37 -7.23 21.30
C LEU A 163 -35.39 -8.33 20.99
N GLU A 164 -35.73 -8.52 19.71
CA GLU A 164 -36.62 -9.61 19.26
C GLU A 164 -36.03 -10.99 19.57
N GLN A 165 -34.75 -11.20 19.25
CA GLN A 165 -34.05 -12.45 19.55
C GLN A 165 -34.02 -12.77 21.05
N LEU A 166 -33.78 -11.75 21.90
CA LEU A 166 -33.79 -11.93 23.36
C LEU A 166 -35.17 -12.34 23.89
N GLU A 167 -36.24 -11.75 23.36
CA GLU A 167 -37.60 -12.14 23.75
C GLU A 167 -37.94 -13.55 23.29
N ASP A 168 -37.60 -13.90 22.04
CA ASP A 168 -37.88 -15.24 21.49
C ASP A 168 -37.20 -16.31 22.35
N MET A 169 -35.92 -16.14 22.70
CA MET A 169 -35.20 -17.05 23.60
C MET A 169 -35.92 -17.18 24.96
N ALA A 170 -36.29 -16.06 25.59
CA ALA A 170 -36.99 -16.07 26.88
C ALA A 170 -38.37 -16.77 26.80
N CYS A 171 -39.04 -16.70 25.65
CA CYS A 171 -40.31 -17.38 25.41
C CYS A 171 -40.15 -18.90 25.27
N PHE A 172 -39.08 -19.36 24.62
CA PHE A 172 -38.77 -20.79 24.50
C PHE A 172 -38.41 -21.43 25.85
N GLU A 173 -37.67 -20.73 26.71
CA GLU A 173 -37.21 -21.27 27.99
C GLU A 173 -38.32 -21.38 29.05
N ASN A 174 -39.22 -20.40 29.11
CA ASN A 174 -40.20 -20.28 30.19
C ASN A 174 -41.67 -20.54 29.78
N GLY A 175 -41.89 -20.87 28.50
CA GLY A 175 -43.19 -21.34 27.99
C GLY A 175 -44.36 -20.34 28.08
N ASN A 176 -44.09 -19.04 28.22
CA ASN A 176 -45.12 -18.03 28.42
C ASN A 176 -44.85 -16.75 27.60
N THR A 177 -45.53 -16.61 26.47
CA THR A 177 -45.77 -15.30 25.84
C THR A 177 -47.05 -14.72 26.43
N GLN A 178 -46.95 -13.77 27.38
CA GLN A 178 -48.12 -13.06 27.91
C GLN A 178 -48.78 -12.10 26.89
N ILE A 179 -48.18 -11.89 25.70
CA ILE A 179 -48.60 -10.90 24.69
C ILE A 179 -48.63 -11.55 23.31
N GLY A 180 -49.61 -11.18 22.48
CA GLY A 180 -49.74 -11.69 21.11
C GLY A 180 -48.71 -11.07 20.14
N TRP A 181 -48.18 -11.90 19.24
CA TRP A 181 -47.16 -11.58 18.22
C TRP A 181 -47.31 -10.22 17.50
N LYS A 182 -48.53 -9.82 17.12
CA LYS A 182 -48.78 -8.54 16.44
C LYS A 182 -48.44 -7.31 17.28
N THR A 183 -48.81 -7.34 18.57
CA THR A 183 -48.56 -6.23 19.51
C THR A 183 -47.08 -6.11 19.85
N GLN A 184 -46.36 -7.22 19.82
CA GLN A 184 -44.92 -7.29 20.05
C GLN A 184 -44.14 -6.61 18.91
N HIS A 185 -44.41 -6.99 17.66
CA HIS A 185 -43.75 -6.40 16.48
C HIS A 185 -43.99 -4.89 16.32
N GLU A 186 -45.18 -4.39 16.66
CA GLU A 186 -45.47 -2.95 16.63
C GLU A 186 -44.67 -2.16 17.65
N ARG A 187 -44.42 -2.72 18.84
CA ARG A 187 -43.61 -2.04 19.86
C ARG A 187 -42.14 -2.00 19.50
N MET A 188 -41.62 -3.13 19.01
CA MET A 188 -40.25 -3.21 18.52
C MET A 188 -40.04 -2.17 17.43
N ARG A 189 -40.90 -2.11 16.40
CA ARG A 189 -40.83 -1.10 15.32
C ARG A 189 -40.71 0.34 15.83
N ASN A 190 -41.29 0.65 16.99
CA ASN A 190 -41.25 1.97 17.61
C ASN A 190 -40.05 2.19 18.57
N GLY A 191 -39.09 1.27 18.63
CA GLY A 191 -37.90 1.36 19.48
C GLY A 191 -38.20 1.23 20.98
N LEU A 192 -39.36 0.67 21.33
CA LEU A 192 -39.73 0.42 22.73
C LEU A 192 -39.08 -0.87 23.21
N PRO A 193 -38.61 -0.92 24.47
CA PRO A 193 -38.02 -2.13 25.01
C PRO A 193 -39.04 -3.28 25.04
N PRO A 194 -38.53 -4.53 24.97
CA PRO A 194 -39.31 -5.75 25.06
C PRO A 194 -40.23 -5.75 26.29
N LEU A 195 -41.45 -6.29 26.14
CA LEU A 195 -42.47 -6.35 27.21
C LEU A 195 -42.50 -7.68 27.93
N THR A 196 -41.77 -8.68 27.45
CA THR A 196 -41.76 -10.00 28.06
C THR A 196 -41.23 -9.90 29.49
N PRO A 197 -42.00 -10.32 30.51
CA PRO A 197 -41.59 -10.25 31.92
C PRO A 197 -40.38 -11.12 32.29
N ASN A 198 -39.84 -11.88 31.33
CA ASN A 198 -38.89 -12.97 31.56
C ASN A 198 -37.52 -12.76 30.87
N VAL A 199 -37.27 -11.60 30.24
CA VAL A 199 -35.90 -11.28 29.81
C VAL A 199 -35.16 -10.80 31.05
N GLU A 200 -34.52 -11.75 31.73
CA GLU A 200 -33.71 -11.49 32.92
C GLU A 200 -32.65 -10.40 32.66
N ASP A 201 -32.35 -9.60 33.68
CA ASP A 201 -31.31 -8.55 33.63
C ASP A 201 -29.97 -9.09 33.09
N SER A 202 -29.68 -10.37 33.32
CA SER A 202 -28.50 -11.07 32.80
C SER A 202 -28.45 -11.15 31.29
N HIS A 203 -29.58 -11.38 30.61
CA HIS A 203 -29.65 -11.46 29.15
C HIS A 203 -29.45 -10.09 28.49
N ILE A 204 -30.06 -9.04 29.06
CA ILE A 204 -29.83 -7.66 28.63
C ILE A 204 -28.37 -7.26 28.84
N ALA A 205 -27.82 -7.55 30.03
CA ALA A 205 -26.43 -7.27 30.34
C ALA A 205 -25.47 -8.00 29.40
N ARG A 206 -25.74 -9.28 29.07
CA ARG A 206 -24.95 -10.07 28.10
C ARG A 206 -24.94 -9.42 26.72
N ALA A 207 -26.11 -9.12 26.17
CA ALA A 207 -26.23 -8.53 24.83
C ALA A 207 -25.53 -7.16 24.75
N LYS A 208 -25.64 -6.33 25.79
CA LYS A 208 -24.92 -5.05 25.86
C LYS A 208 -23.42 -5.25 26.03
N TRP A 209 -23.00 -6.19 26.87
CA TRP A 209 -21.59 -6.54 27.08
C TRP A 209 -20.90 -7.00 25.80
N GLU A 210 -21.56 -7.83 24.99
CA GLU A 210 -21.01 -8.33 23.73
C GLU A 210 -20.68 -7.21 22.72
N LYS A 211 -21.33 -6.04 22.82
CA LYS A 211 -21.04 -4.86 22.00
C LYS A 211 -19.87 -4.03 22.48
N VAL A 212 -19.60 -4.02 23.78
CA VAL A 212 -18.56 -3.17 24.39
C VAL A 212 -17.32 -3.95 24.81
N ARG A 213 -17.38 -5.28 24.85
CA ARG A 213 -16.25 -6.12 25.21
C ARG A 213 -15.13 -6.00 24.19
N GLU A 214 -13.92 -5.89 24.69
CA GLU A 214 -12.68 -5.95 23.93
C GLU A 214 -11.99 -7.28 24.16
N ALA A 215 -11.32 -7.79 23.13
CA ALA A 215 -10.56 -9.03 23.25
C ALA A 215 -9.35 -8.80 24.17
N LYS A 216 -9.19 -9.63 25.19
CA LYS A 216 -7.91 -9.73 25.91
C LYS A 216 -6.90 -10.35 24.94
N LEU A 217 -5.97 -9.53 24.47
CA LEU A 217 -4.93 -10.00 23.56
C LEU A 217 -3.99 -10.97 24.30
N PRO A 218 -3.52 -12.04 23.65
CA PRO A 218 -2.52 -12.93 24.22
C PRO A 218 -1.29 -12.15 24.66
N GLU A 219 -0.68 -12.56 25.78
CA GLU A 219 0.62 -12.02 26.18
C GLU A 219 1.67 -12.41 25.13
N PRO A 220 2.61 -11.49 24.80
CA PRO A 220 3.71 -11.83 23.92
C PRO A 220 4.56 -12.94 24.56
N ARG A 221 5.24 -13.70 23.70
CA ARG A 221 6.31 -14.60 24.12
C ARG A 221 7.38 -13.80 24.86
N ASP A 222 8.15 -14.52 25.69
CA ASP A 222 9.32 -13.94 26.33
C ASP A 222 10.22 -13.27 25.29
N PHE A 223 10.75 -12.11 25.66
CA PHE A 223 11.58 -11.33 24.75
C PHE A 223 12.88 -12.07 24.49
N GLU A 224 13.12 -12.37 23.22
CA GLU A 224 14.40 -12.83 22.71
C GLU A 224 15.02 -11.71 21.86
N GLU A 225 16.33 -11.50 22.02
CA GLU A 225 17.06 -10.57 21.17
C GLU A 225 17.08 -11.12 19.74
N ILE A 226 16.69 -10.27 18.78
CA ILE A 226 16.58 -10.65 17.37
C ILE A 226 17.73 -10.00 16.63
N ASP A 227 18.44 -10.80 15.85
CA ASP A 227 19.44 -10.28 14.94
C ASP A 227 18.75 -9.63 13.74
N TYR A 228 18.99 -8.33 13.59
CA TYR A 228 18.54 -7.54 12.45
C TYR A 228 19.68 -7.30 11.45
N ALA A 229 20.83 -7.95 11.59
CA ALA A 229 21.85 -7.92 10.56
C ALA A 229 21.29 -8.45 9.25
N PRO A 230 21.54 -7.77 8.12
CA PRO A 230 21.06 -8.25 6.83
C PRO A 230 21.89 -9.49 6.44
N GLU A 231 21.22 -10.61 6.23
CA GLU A 231 21.88 -11.84 5.76
C GLU A 231 22.40 -11.73 4.32
N GLN A 232 21.82 -10.81 3.53
CA GLN A 232 22.24 -10.54 2.16
C GLN A 232 22.56 -9.06 1.99
N ILE A 233 23.74 -8.77 1.44
CA ILE A 233 24.18 -7.42 1.10
C ILE A 233 24.05 -7.25 -0.42
N LEU A 234 23.12 -6.41 -0.86
CA LEU A 234 22.80 -6.20 -2.28
C LEU A 234 24.02 -5.69 -3.07
N ARG A 235 24.87 -4.88 -2.45
CA ARG A 235 26.11 -4.37 -3.07
C ARG A 235 27.09 -5.46 -3.43
N GLU A 236 27.21 -6.47 -2.58
CA GLU A 236 28.11 -7.60 -2.81
C GLU A 236 27.51 -8.52 -3.87
N LYS A 237 26.22 -8.84 -3.72
CA LYS A 237 25.51 -9.72 -4.65
C LYS A 237 25.48 -9.17 -6.08
N PHE A 238 25.25 -7.88 -6.24
CA PHE A 238 25.11 -7.23 -7.54
C PHE A 238 26.33 -6.38 -7.91
N LYS A 239 27.51 -6.69 -7.36
CA LYS A 239 28.75 -5.93 -7.61
C LYS A 239 29.09 -5.86 -9.10
N GLU A 240 28.98 -6.97 -9.82
CA GLU A 240 29.34 -7.06 -11.24
C GLU A 240 28.25 -6.49 -12.16
N ASN A 241 26.98 -6.75 -11.84
CA ASN A 241 25.85 -6.48 -12.72
C ASN A 241 25.18 -5.13 -12.47
N GLY A 242 25.37 -4.55 -11.27
CA GLY A 242 24.64 -3.36 -10.86
C GLY A 242 23.15 -3.60 -10.62
N LEU A 243 22.38 -2.52 -10.52
CA LEU A 243 20.93 -2.55 -10.35
C LEU A 243 20.23 -1.67 -11.39
N GLN A 244 18.96 -1.99 -11.65
CA GLN A 244 18.05 -1.14 -12.42
C GLN A 244 17.15 -0.36 -11.47
N VAL A 245 17.09 0.95 -11.65
CA VAL A 245 16.27 1.85 -10.84
C VAL A 245 15.38 2.72 -11.71
N ILE A 246 14.17 2.98 -11.23
CA ILE A 246 13.23 3.90 -11.87
C ILE A 246 13.11 5.11 -10.94
N VAL A 247 13.39 6.29 -11.47
CA VAL A 247 13.33 7.54 -10.72
C VAL A 247 12.01 8.23 -11.04
N ASN A 248 11.23 8.51 -10.00
CA ASN A 248 10.08 9.40 -10.07
C ASN A 248 10.36 10.61 -9.16
N MET A 249 10.18 11.81 -9.69
CA MET A 249 10.28 13.04 -8.93
C MET A 249 9.02 13.86 -9.18
N ALA A 250 8.22 14.03 -8.13
CA ALA A 250 7.00 14.80 -8.18
C ALA A 250 7.00 15.89 -7.10
N ASN A 251 6.36 17.01 -7.41
CA ASN A 251 6.07 18.08 -6.47
C ASN A 251 4.56 18.20 -6.33
N ILE A 252 4.06 18.26 -5.09
CA ILE A 252 2.62 18.39 -4.81
C ILE A 252 2.39 19.72 -4.13
N GLU A 253 1.56 20.55 -4.75
CA GLU A 253 1.19 21.86 -4.21
C GLU A 253 -0.30 21.93 -3.95
N LEU A 254 -0.67 22.14 -2.69
CA LEU A 254 -2.05 22.40 -2.30
C LEU A 254 -2.29 23.91 -2.32
N THR A 255 -3.42 24.33 -2.88
CA THR A 255 -3.86 25.74 -2.87
C THR A 255 -5.23 25.84 -2.20
N PRO A 256 -5.68 27.03 -1.77
CA PRO A 256 -7.04 27.19 -1.25
C PRO A 256 -8.13 26.69 -2.21
N GLU A 257 -7.89 26.76 -3.52
CA GLU A 257 -8.81 26.30 -4.57
C GLU A 257 -8.75 24.77 -4.80
N LYS A 258 -7.63 24.14 -4.44
CA LYS A 258 -7.44 22.67 -4.46
C LYS A 258 -6.74 22.24 -3.15
N PRO A 259 -7.47 22.25 -2.02
CA PRO A 259 -6.88 22.12 -0.69
C PRO A 259 -6.55 20.67 -0.31
N GLU A 260 -7.02 19.70 -1.10
CA GLU A 260 -6.89 18.28 -0.81
C GLU A 260 -6.16 17.54 -1.94
N PHE A 261 -5.30 16.61 -1.53
CA PHE A 261 -4.74 15.60 -2.42
C PHE A 261 -5.39 14.24 -2.10
N PRO A 262 -6.17 13.64 -3.03
CA PRO A 262 -6.95 12.45 -2.74
C PRO A 262 -6.06 11.23 -2.49
N ALA A 263 -6.47 10.38 -1.56
CA ALA A 263 -5.76 9.16 -1.17
C ALA A 263 -5.52 8.26 -2.37
N GLY A 264 -4.27 7.83 -2.61
CA GLY A 264 -3.84 6.96 -3.73
C GLY A 264 -4.61 5.64 -3.82
N GLY A 265 -4.49 4.89 -4.93
CA GLY A 265 -4.96 3.50 -4.95
C GLY A 265 -3.97 2.62 -4.20
N TRP A 266 -4.32 1.36 -3.93
CA TRP A 266 -3.36 0.42 -3.34
C TRP A 266 -2.35 -0.01 -4.38
N CYS A 267 -1.09 0.31 -4.17
CA CYS A 267 -0.06 0.10 -5.18
C CYS A 267 0.41 -1.34 -5.28
N VAL A 268 0.48 -1.89 -6.50
CA VAL A 268 1.03 -3.22 -6.79
C VAL A 268 2.16 -3.16 -7.82
N SER A 269 3.04 -4.18 -7.79
CA SER A 269 4.28 -4.22 -8.56
C SER A 269 4.12 -4.80 -9.97
N GLU A 270 4.73 -4.12 -10.94
CA GLU A 270 4.80 -4.50 -12.36
C GLU A 270 6.17 -5.12 -12.74
N LYS A 271 6.78 -5.90 -11.83
CA LYS A 271 8.20 -6.40 -11.78
C LYS A 271 9.20 -5.52 -11.00
N ILE A 272 8.72 -4.53 -10.26
CA ILE A 272 9.54 -3.69 -9.38
C ILE A 272 9.62 -4.36 -8.00
N CYS A 273 10.78 -4.85 -7.57
CA CYS A 273 10.89 -5.57 -6.29
C CYS A 273 10.70 -4.68 -5.05
N ALA A 274 11.06 -3.39 -5.14
CA ALA A 274 11.09 -2.48 -3.99
C ALA A 274 10.80 -1.04 -4.40
N THR A 275 10.33 -0.25 -3.44
CA THR A 275 10.17 1.19 -3.58
C THR A 275 10.91 1.90 -2.47
N ALA A 276 11.40 3.09 -2.78
CA ALA A 276 11.87 4.03 -1.78
C ALA A 276 11.30 5.41 -2.05
N LEU A 277 10.84 6.05 -0.99
CA LEU A 277 10.25 7.39 -1.00
C LEU A 277 11.11 8.30 -0.13
N TYR A 278 11.57 9.40 -0.70
CA TYR A 278 12.30 10.42 0.04
C TYR A 278 11.56 11.75 -0.02
N TYR A 279 11.11 12.21 1.14
CA TYR A 279 10.42 13.49 1.28
C TYR A 279 11.47 14.60 1.38
N LEU A 280 11.97 15.05 0.22
CA LEU A 280 13.04 16.05 0.12
C LEU A 280 12.69 17.34 0.87
N ASP A 281 11.48 17.86 0.61
CA ASP A 281 11.01 19.12 1.18
C ASP A 281 9.50 19.04 1.44
N SER A 282 9.04 19.64 2.52
CA SER A 282 7.65 19.55 2.94
C SER A 282 7.27 20.67 3.90
N ASP A 283 6.53 21.66 3.40
CA ASP A 283 5.94 22.74 4.20
C ASP A 283 4.47 22.45 4.54
N ILE A 284 4.16 21.24 5.00
CA ILE A 284 2.77 20.79 5.24
C ILE A 284 2.30 21.20 6.65
N VAL A 285 1.04 21.66 6.76
CA VAL A 285 0.39 22.02 8.04
C VAL A 285 -0.09 20.76 8.82
N THR A 286 -0.44 19.68 8.12
CA THR A 286 -0.89 18.39 8.66
C THR A 286 0.09 17.24 8.34
N PRO A 287 0.39 16.36 9.30
CA PRO A 287 1.18 15.15 9.04
C PRO A 287 0.57 14.26 7.95
N SER A 288 1.34 13.98 6.90
CA SER A 288 1.00 12.93 5.94
C SER A 288 1.47 11.56 6.44
N HIS A 289 0.84 10.50 5.95
CA HIS A 289 1.08 9.13 6.37
C HIS A 289 1.03 8.18 5.18
N LEU A 290 1.86 7.15 5.25
CA LEU A 290 1.85 5.99 4.36
C LEU A 290 1.28 4.80 5.11
N SER A 291 0.20 4.22 4.59
CA SER A 291 -0.42 3.01 5.15
C SER A 291 0.05 1.79 4.39
N PHE A 292 0.33 0.71 5.11
CA PHE A 292 0.73 -0.58 4.55
C PHE A 292 -0.27 -1.65 4.94
N ARG A 293 -0.43 -2.65 4.08
CA ARG A 293 -1.17 -3.87 4.39
C ARG A 293 -0.44 -5.09 3.86
N THR A 294 -0.75 -6.26 4.37
CA THR A 294 -0.29 -7.53 3.82
C THR A 294 -1.40 -8.55 3.80
N GLN A 295 -1.28 -9.51 2.90
CA GLN A 295 -2.09 -10.70 2.95
C GLN A 295 -1.53 -11.63 4.05
N THR A 296 -2.40 -12.12 4.91
CA THR A 296 -2.06 -13.22 5.81
C THR A 296 -1.90 -14.50 5.01
N ASP A 297 -1.34 -15.54 5.62
CA ASP A 297 -1.22 -16.86 5.01
C ASP A 297 -2.57 -17.33 4.42
N SER A 298 -2.57 -17.77 3.17
CA SER A 298 -3.75 -18.22 2.43
C SER A 298 -4.47 -19.40 3.08
N TYR A 299 -3.77 -20.17 3.91
CA TYR A 299 -4.32 -21.32 4.66
C TYR A 299 -4.58 -20.98 6.13
N LEU A 300 -4.59 -19.69 6.51
CA LEU A 300 -4.89 -19.29 7.88
C LEU A 300 -6.27 -19.77 8.32
N SER A 301 -7.29 -19.62 7.46
CA SER A 301 -8.65 -20.11 7.74
C SER A 301 -8.69 -21.61 8.02
N ASP A 302 -7.93 -22.40 7.26
CA ASP A 302 -7.94 -23.87 7.35
C ASP A 302 -7.30 -24.38 8.65
N ARG A 303 -6.43 -23.57 9.24
CA ARG A 303 -5.72 -23.86 10.50
C ARG A 303 -6.45 -23.31 11.73
N ILE A 304 -7.51 -22.54 11.54
CA ILE A 304 -8.30 -21.98 12.63
C ILE A 304 -9.53 -22.86 12.82
N HIS A 305 -9.66 -23.42 14.03
CA HIS A 305 -10.77 -24.27 14.43
C HIS A 305 -11.72 -23.49 15.35
N ALA A 306 -12.35 -22.46 14.78
CA ALA A 306 -13.46 -21.77 15.44
C ALA A 306 -14.76 -22.57 15.25
N LYS A 307 -15.67 -22.51 16.22
CA LYS A 307 -17.04 -22.99 16.02
C LYS A 307 -17.77 -22.09 15.02
N GLN A 308 -18.92 -22.56 14.52
CA GLN A 308 -19.74 -21.80 13.59
C GLN A 308 -20.02 -20.39 14.15
N ASP A 309 -19.66 -19.37 13.36
CA ASP A 309 -19.80 -17.94 13.66
C ASP A 309 -19.04 -17.40 14.90
N GLU A 310 -18.12 -18.17 15.49
CA GLU A 310 -17.31 -17.76 16.67
C GLU A 310 -15.90 -17.27 16.31
N TYR A 311 -15.81 -16.26 15.43
CA TYR A 311 -14.52 -15.72 14.95
C TYR A 311 -14.10 -14.40 15.61
N ASN A 312 -14.96 -13.77 16.42
CA ASN A 312 -14.79 -12.37 16.83
C ASN A 312 -13.49 -12.13 17.59
N TRP A 313 -13.15 -13.03 18.51
CA TRP A 313 -11.91 -12.90 19.27
C TRP A 313 -10.69 -13.12 18.38
N LEU A 314 -10.70 -14.17 17.56
CA LEU A 314 -9.60 -14.52 16.66
C LEU A 314 -9.34 -13.42 15.62
N GLU A 315 -10.38 -12.84 15.04
CA GLU A 315 -10.28 -11.74 14.09
C GLU A 315 -9.60 -10.50 14.72
N ARG A 316 -9.83 -10.24 16.00
CA ARG A 316 -9.18 -9.15 16.75
C ARG A 316 -7.72 -9.45 17.06
N VAL A 317 -7.39 -10.71 17.40
CA VAL A 317 -6.01 -11.14 17.69
C VAL A 317 -5.15 -11.16 16.43
N TYR A 318 -5.67 -11.70 15.33
CA TYR A 318 -4.96 -11.75 14.05
C TYR A 318 -5.07 -10.43 13.27
N GLY A 319 -6.02 -9.55 13.59
CA GLY A 319 -6.21 -8.27 12.91
C GLY A 319 -6.63 -8.42 11.44
N THR A 320 -7.32 -9.50 11.11
CA THR A 320 -7.88 -9.78 9.78
C THR A 320 -9.25 -10.43 9.93
N ALA A 321 -10.10 -10.27 8.92
CA ALA A 321 -11.30 -11.09 8.80
C ALA A 321 -10.90 -12.56 8.59
N LEU A 322 -11.67 -13.44 9.22
CA LEU A 322 -11.58 -14.89 9.12
C LEU A 322 -12.91 -15.52 8.71
N ARG A 323 -14.02 -14.78 8.84
CA ARG A 323 -15.35 -15.21 8.42
C ARG A 323 -15.41 -15.47 6.91
N GLY A 324 -16.16 -16.51 6.53
CA GLY A 324 -16.46 -16.91 5.15
C GLY A 324 -15.76 -18.22 4.77
N TYR A 325 -16.54 -19.26 4.45
CA TYR A 325 -16.11 -20.61 4.03
C TYR A 325 -15.03 -20.58 2.93
N GLY A 326 -13.75 -20.41 3.29
CA GLY A 326 -12.62 -20.36 2.34
C GLY A 326 -12.50 -19.08 1.49
N PHE A 327 -13.26 -18.01 1.78
CA PHE A 327 -13.27 -16.77 0.99
C PHE A 327 -12.98 -15.50 1.83
N SER A 328 -12.45 -15.65 3.04
CA SER A 328 -12.10 -14.49 3.83
C SER A 328 -10.95 -13.72 3.19
N THR A 329 -10.99 -12.40 3.32
CA THR A 329 -10.02 -11.52 2.65
C THR A 329 -8.61 -11.73 3.14
N CYS A 330 -8.44 -12.17 4.40
CA CYS A 330 -7.13 -12.51 4.96
C CYS A 330 -6.13 -11.35 4.75
N VAL A 331 -6.57 -10.10 4.98
CA VAL A 331 -5.74 -8.89 4.85
C VAL A 331 -5.57 -8.25 6.21
N GLN A 332 -4.31 -8.07 6.62
CA GLN A 332 -3.94 -7.36 7.82
C GLN A 332 -3.45 -5.95 7.45
N ASN A 333 -4.06 -4.93 8.04
CA ASN A 333 -3.56 -3.56 7.93
C ASN A 333 -2.44 -3.36 8.96
N PHE A 334 -1.29 -2.87 8.50
CA PHE A 334 -0.21 -2.43 9.36
C PHE A 334 -0.44 -0.99 9.83
N ARG A 335 0.36 -0.56 10.80
CA ARG A 335 0.36 0.81 11.28
C ARG A 335 0.89 1.78 10.23
N ASP A 336 0.46 3.02 10.35
CA ASP A 336 0.85 4.12 9.47
C ASP A 336 2.27 4.63 9.78
N GLY A 337 3.03 4.88 8.72
CA GLY A 337 4.31 5.58 8.79
C GLY A 337 4.12 7.05 8.46
N GLN A 338 4.37 7.95 9.41
CA GLN A 338 4.32 9.40 9.15
C GLN A 338 5.37 9.80 8.09
N THR A 339 5.03 10.68 7.15
CA THR A 339 5.88 11.09 6.04
C THR A 339 6.30 12.55 6.20
N LYS A 340 7.42 12.76 6.91
CA LYS A 340 7.97 14.10 7.22
C LYS A 340 9.16 14.44 6.33
N GLN A 341 9.45 15.74 6.18
CA GLN A 341 10.66 16.20 5.49
C GLN A 341 11.92 15.50 5.99
N GLY A 342 12.81 15.15 5.05
CA GLY A 342 14.07 14.45 5.29
C GLY A 342 13.91 12.96 5.62
N ARG A 343 12.69 12.41 5.59
CA ARG A 343 12.45 10.97 5.83
C ARG A 343 12.61 10.18 4.54
N LEU A 344 13.45 9.16 4.61
CA LEU A 344 13.54 8.07 3.65
C LEU A 344 12.72 6.89 4.17
N LEU A 345 11.81 6.38 3.35
CA LEU A 345 11.10 5.12 3.57
C LEU A 345 11.51 4.17 2.45
N ALA A 346 11.91 2.94 2.80
CA ALA A 346 12.26 1.91 1.84
C ALA A 346 11.54 0.62 2.25
N PHE A 347 10.86 -0.01 1.29
CA PHE A 347 10.02 -1.17 1.54
C PHE A 347 9.89 -2.06 0.30
N PRO A 348 9.63 -3.37 0.47
CA PRO A 348 9.39 -4.26 -0.65
C PRO A 348 8.01 -4.02 -1.25
N ASN A 349 7.86 -4.14 -2.57
CA ASN A 349 6.56 -3.98 -3.23
C ASN A 349 5.68 -5.24 -3.15
N MET A 350 6.05 -6.22 -2.32
CA MET A 350 5.15 -7.31 -1.90
C MET A 350 4.13 -6.84 -0.85
N LEU A 351 4.32 -5.66 -0.26
CA LEU A 351 3.38 -5.02 0.65
C LEU A 351 2.60 -3.95 -0.11
N PRO A 352 1.31 -4.15 -0.41
CA PRO A 352 0.50 -3.07 -0.96
C PRO A 352 0.51 -1.88 -0.01
N TYR A 353 0.72 -0.69 -0.57
CA TYR A 353 0.75 0.57 0.18
C TYR A 353 -0.20 1.61 -0.41
N GLN A 354 -0.58 2.58 0.42
CA GLN A 354 -1.47 3.66 0.04
C GLN A 354 -1.07 4.96 0.73
N ASP A 355 -0.95 6.04 -0.05
CA ASP A 355 -0.83 7.39 0.50
C ASP A 355 -2.16 7.84 1.12
N ARG A 356 -2.12 8.24 2.38
CA ARG A 356 -3.28 8.85 3.05
C ARG A 356 -3.38 10.34 2.66
N PRO A 357 -4.61 10.84 2.44
CA PRO A 357 -4.82 12.15 1.86
C PRO A 357 -4.28 13.26 2.76
N GLN A 358 -3.78 14.31 2.13
CA GLN A 358 -3.33 15.54 2.79
C GLN A 358 -4.43 16.60 2.70
N ALA A 359 -4.61 17.38 3.76
CA ALA A 359 -5.56 18.49 3.80
C ALA A 359 -4.87 19.80 4.20
N PHE A 360 -5.06 20.84 3.38
CA PHE A 360 -4.62 22.20 3.68
C PHE A 360 -5.58 22.85 4.69
N HIS A 361 -5.07 23.24 5.87
CA HIS A 361 -5.79 24.09 6.80
C HIS A 361 -5.20 25.52 6.78
N HIS A 362 -6.08 26.52 6.81
CA HIS A 362 -5.83 27.97 6.70
C HIS A 362 -4.91 28.59 7.78
N ALA A 363 -4.06 27.83 8.46
CA ALA A 363 -3.13 28.32 9.45
C ALA A 363 -1.83 28.82 8.78
N LEU A 364 -1.79 30.14 8.54
CA LEU A 364 -0.62 30.96 8.21
C LEU A 364 0.30 30.39 7.11
N ALA A 365 -0.01 30.73 5.86
CA ALA A 365 0.90 30.57 4.73
C ALA A 365 2.27 31.20 5.04
N ARG A 366 3.25 30.36 5.40
CA ARG A 366 4.66 30.80 5.45
C ARG A 366 5.15 30.98 4.03
N ARG A 367 5.92 32.05 3.79
CA ARG A 367 6.57 32.27 2.49
C ARG A 367 7.54 31.10 2.22
N PRO A 368 7.53 30.51 1.01
CA PRO A 368 8.47 29.45 0.68
C PRO A 368 9.91 29.94 0.78
N SER A 369 10.81 29.04 1.21
CA SER A 369 12.24 29.28 1.31
C SER A 369 12.85 29.73 -0.04
N PRO A 370 13.88 30.61 -0.06
CA PRO A 370 14.59 30.97 -1.30
C PRO A 370 15.18 29.76 -2.04
N VAL A 371 15.56 28.70 -1.31
CA VAL A 371 16.07 27.44 -1.87
C VAL A 371 14.97 26.71 -2.66
N HIS A 372 13.74 26.72 -2.11
CA HIS A 372 12.54 26.14 -2.71
C HIS A 372 12.23 26.74 -4.09
N HIS A 373 12.43 28.06 -4.27
CA HIS A 373 12.17 28.74 -5.54
C HIS A 373 13.18 28.37 -6.64
N ILE A 374 14.45 28.14 -6.27
CA ILE A 374 15.55 27.86 -7.21
C ILE A 374 15.42 26.45 -7.80
N TYR A 375 15.15 25.42 -6.97
CA TYR A 375 14.94 24.05 -7.45
C TYR A 375 13.71 23.95 -8.36
N ARG A 376 12.61 24.62 -7.99
CA ARG A 376 11.35 24.65 -8.74
C ARG A 376 11.50 25.24 -10.14
N GLN A 377 12.19 26.38 -10.28
CA GLN A 377 12.43 26.99 -11.59
C GLN A 377 13.43 26.21 -12.46
N ARG A 378 14.48 25.64 -11.87
CA ARG A 378 15.51 24.91 -12.62
C ARG A 378 15.03 23.55 -13.12
N ALA A 379 14.37 22.75 -12.29
CA ALA A 379 13.90 21.42 -12.69
C ALA A 379 12.72 21.49 -13.67
N SER A 380 11.71 22.34 -13.38
CA SER A 380 10.56 22.51 -14.27
C SER A 380 10.95 23.07 -15.63
N SER A 381 11.80 24.10 -15.68
CA SER A 381 12.15 24.71 -16.96
C SER A 381 13.07 23.81 -17.78
N ALA A 382 13.62 22.74 -17.23
CA ALA A 382 14.57 21.90 -17.94
C ALA A 382 14.05 20.55 -18.37
N ALA A 383 13.11 19.96 -17.61
CA ALA A 383 12.28 18.88 -18.11
C ALA A 383 11.48 19.35 -19.34
N THR A 384 10.90 20.55 -19.28
CA THR A 384 10.17 21.16 -20.41
C THR A 384 11.12 21.56 -21.56
N ARG A 385 12.26 22.22 -21.28
CA ARG A 385 13.21 22.62 -22.34
C ARG A 385 13.96 21.46 -22.99
N LEU A 386 14.18 20.32 -22.32
CA LEU A 386 14.78 19.15 -22.98
C LEU A 386 13.83 18.57 -24.02
N VAL A 387 12.58 18.41 -23.61
CA VAL A 387 11.49 17.90 -24.42
C VAL A 387 11.25 18.79 -25.64
N GLU A 388 11.24 20.11 -25.46
CA GLU A 388 11.08 21.09 -26.55
C GLU A 388 12.30 21.18 -27.48
N SER A 389 13.52 20.94 -26.98
CA SER A 389 14.73 20.96 -27.82
C SER A 389 14.90 19.75 -28.74
N GLN A 390 14.08 18.71 -28.56
CA GLN A 390 14.12 17.47 -29.35
C GLN A 390 12.87 17.27 -30.22
N SER A 391 11.86 18.13 -30.12
CA SER A 391 10.69 18.10 -31.00
C SER A 391 11.04 18.73 -32.34
N GLY A 392 11.25 17.91 -33.38
CA GLY A 392 11.37 18.43 -34.75
C GLY A 392 12.10 17.58 -35.77
N SER A 393 12.75 16.47 -35.41
CA SER A 393 13.36 15.56 -36.39
C SER A 393 12.42 14.39 -36.74
N GLU A 394 12.31 14.08 -38.03
CA GLU A 394 11.57 12.93 -38.56
C GLU A 394 11.98 11.64 -37.82
N GLY A 395 11.03 10.94 -37.20
CA GLY A 395 11.26 9.65 -36.52
C GLY A 395 11.37 9.65 -34.99
N LEU A 396 11.36 10.80 -34.31
CA LEU A 396 11.32 10.87 -32.83
C LEU A 396 9.89 11.06 -32.29
N MET A 397 9.62 10.53 -31.09
CA MET A 397 8.32 10.67 -30.42
C MET A 397 8.09 12.12 -29.99
N SER A 398 6.99 12.72 -30.43
CA SER A 398 6.61 14.08 -30.01
C SER A 398 6.09 14.10 -28.57
N VAL A 399 5.97 15.30 -27.99
CA VAL A 399 5.43 15.49 -26.63
C VAL A 399 3.98 15.05 -26.57
N GLU A 400 3.20 15.40 -27.58
CA GLU A 400 1.80 15.05 -27.73
C GLU A 400 1.64 13.53 -27.83
N GLU A 401 2.45 12.89 -28.67
CA GLU A 401 2.46 11.44 -28.81
C GLU A 401 2.86 10.73 -27.51
N ALA A 402 3.88 11.25 -26.81
CA ALA A 402 4.29 10.72 -25.52
C ALA A 402 3.17 10.82 -24.47
N ARG A 403 2.40 11.91 -24.47
CA ARG A 403 1.21 12.08 -23.62
C ARG A 403 0.12 11.07 -24.00
N GLU A 404 -0.13 10.85 -25.28
CA GLU A 404 -1.11 9.85 -25.73
C GLU A 404 -0.71 8.44 -25.30
N HIS A 405 0.56 8.06 -25.47
CA HIS A 405 1.06 6.76 -25.01
C HIS A 405 1.01 6.63 -23.49
N ARG A 406 1.31 7.69 -22.73
CA ARG A 406 1.10 7.71 -21.28
C ARG A 406 -0.36 7.43 -20.94
N LEU A 407 -1.31 8.11 -21.57
CA LEU A 407 -2.73 7.90 -21.31
C LEU A 407 -3.19 6.48 -21.64
N LYS A 408 -2.71 5.89 -22.75
CA LYS A 408 -2.98 4.49 -23.11
C LYS A 408 -2.40 3.51 -22.09
N LEU A 409 -1.18 3.76 -21.60
CA LEU A 409 -0.56 2.98 -20.53
C LEU A 409 -1.38 3.08 -19.23
N MET A 410 -1.88 4.27 -18.89
CA MET A 410 -2.72 4.47 -17.70
C MET A 410 -4.06 3.75 -17.81
N ASP A 411 -4.69 3.79 -18.98
CA ASP A 411 -5.95 3.09 -19.26
C ASP A 411 -5.77 1.56 -19.21
N GLN A 412 -4.69 1.01 -19.80
CA GLN A 412 -4.38 -0.42 -19.69
C GLN A 412 -4.23 -0.87 -18.24
N ARG A 413 -3.53 -0.07 -17.44
CA ARG A 413 -3.30 -0.34 -16.02
C ARG A 413 -4.59 -0.26 -15.20
N THR A 414 -5.39 0.79 -15.42
CA THR A 414 -6.70 0.97 -14.77
C THR A 414 -7.68 -0.17 -15.10
N ARG A 415 -7.73 -0.62 -16.36
CA ARG A 415 -8.61 -1.72 -16.77
C ARG A 415 -8.23 -3.05 -16.12
N LYS A 416 -6.93 -3.31 -15.93
CA LYS A 416 -6.47 -4.50 -15.19
C LYS A 416 -6.89 -4.44 -13.72
N ASP A 417 -6.94 -3.24 -13.14
CA ASP A 417 -7.48 -3.03 -11.80
C ASP A 417 -9.00 -3.31 -11.74
N GLU A 418 -9.76 -2.86 -12.74
CA GLU A 418 -11.23 -3.05 -12.81
C GLU A 418 -11.65 -4.49 -13.15
N ALA A 419 -10.99 -5.19 -14.07
CA ALA A 419 -11.36 -6.54 -14.50
C ALA A 419 -11.27 -7.57 -13.35
N LYS A 420 -10.39 -7.35 -12.38
CA LYS A 420 -10.27 -8.18 -11.17
C LYS A 420 -11.12 -7.68 -10.00
N SER A 421 -11.81 -6.55 -10.13
CA SER A 421 -12.75 -6.03 -9.10
C SER A 421 -13.98 -6.92 -8.86
N GLY A 422 -14.16 -7.98 -9.66
CA GLY A 422 -15.04 -9.11 -9.32
C GLY A 422 -14.67 -9.76 -7.98
N GLU A 423 -13.40 -9.70 -7.59
CA GLU A 423 -12.94 -9.78 -6.20
C GLU A 423 -12.79 -8.34 -5.69
N LYS A 424 -13.43 -7.99 -4.56
CA LYS A 424 -13.61 -6.64 -3.97
C LYS A 424 -12.32 -5.79 -3.74
N TRP A 425 -11.44 -5.57 -4.71
CA TRP A 425 -10.19 -4.85 -4.53
C TRP A 425 -9.88 -3.90 -5.69
N TYR A 426 -9.55 -2.66 -5.34
CA TYR A 426 -8.96 -1.67 -6.25
C TYR A 426 -7.46 -1.60 -5.97
N TYR A 427 -6.67 -2.24 -6.82
CA TYR A 427 -5.24 -1.98 -6.90
C TYR A 427 -4.98 -0.84 -7.90
N SER A 428 -3.77 -0.30 -7.91
CA SER A 428 -3.32 0.67 -8.91
C SER A 428 -1.82 0.54 -9.10
N PHE A 429 -1.29 0.98 -10.23
CA PHE A 429 0.15 0.95 -10.50
C PHE A 429 0.90 2.17 -9.96
N CYS A 430 0.39 2.74 -8.86
CA CYS A 430 1.01 3.82 -8.13
C CYS A 430 1.25 5.14 -8.88
N GLU A 431 0.45 5.38 -9.92
CA GLU A 431 0.45 6.62 -10.67
C GLU A 431 -0.96 7.20 -10.74
N ARG A 432 -1.07 8.52 -10.54
CA ARG A 432 -2.33 9.27 -10.62
C ARG A 432 -2.12 10.61 -11.30
#